data_AF-A0AAW6GFI2-F1
#
_entry.id   AF-A0AAW6GFI2-F1
#
_cell.length_a   1.000
_cell.length_b   1.000
_cell.length_c   1.000
_cell.angle_alpha   90.00
_cell.angle_beta   90.00
_cell.angle_gamma   90.00
#
_symmetry.space_group_name_H-M   'P 1'
#
loop_
_entity.id
_entity.type
_entity.pdbx_description
1 polymer ?
#
loop_
_entity_poly.entity_id
_entity_poly.type
_entity_poly.pdbx_seq_one_letter_code
_entity_poly.pdbx_strand_id
1 'polypeptide(L)'
;MEPKNLNEWWAEQPEGLKQAFTLFPDELWEGADLYLRINIRNYCCLKKDGLLPEGKERPMLIEIVSELADMELCRINGMTLDEMCDADGAFLEEYQERFNRIYDKLERNILDYMNEQS
;
A
#
# COMPACT_ATOMS: atom_id res chain seq x y z
N MET A 1 -6.69 -19.42 6.54
CA MET A 1 -5.39 -19.20 7.21
C MET A 1 -4.63 -18.26 6.32
N GLU A 2 -4.23 -17.10 6.80
CA GLU A 2 -3.09 -16.42 6.16
C GLU A 2 -1.94 -17.41 6.11
N PRO A 3 -1.18 -17.50 5.01
CA PRO A 3 0.05 -18.27 5.03
C PRO A 3 0.87 -17.71 6.19
N LYS A 4 1.18 -18.52 7.21
CA LYS A 4 2.07 -18.12 8.32
C LYS A 4 3.36 -17.47 7.79
N ASN A 5 3.77 -17.90 6.60
CA ASN A 5 4.84 -17.36 5.79
C ASN A 5 4.75 -15.84 5.50
N LEU A 6 3.57 -15.23 5.31
CA LEU A 6 3.49 -13.80 4.99
C LEU A 6 3.80 -12.91 6.19
N ASN A 7 3.27 -13.22 7.37
CA ASN A 7 3.56 -12.45 8.58
C ASN A 7 5.01 -12.67 9.04
N GLU A 8 5.52 -13.90 8.91
CA GLU A 8 6.96 -14.19 9.11
C GLU A 8 7.83 -13.40 8.12
N TRP A 9 7.49 -13.44 6.82
CA TRP A 9 8.18 -12.68 5.79
C TRP A 9 8.19 -11.19 6.09
N TRP A 10 7.04 -10.61 6.46
CA TRP A 10 6.94 -9.19 6.80
C TRP A 10 7.76 -8.84 8.05
N ALA A 11 7.72 -9.68 9.09
CA ALA A 11 8.49 -9.47 10.30
C ALA A 11 10.01 -9.38 10.02
N GLU A 12 10.51 -10.19 9.08
CA GLU A 12 11.91 -10.22 8.65
C GLU A 12 12.33 -9.04 7.73
N GLN A 13 11.38 -8.22 7.26
CA GLN A 13 11.73 -7.13 6.35
C GLN A 13 12.48 -5.99 7.06
N PRO A 14 13.41 -5.32 6.36
CA PRO A 14 14.07 -4.14 6.87
C PRO A 14 13.06 -3.05 7.26
N GLU A 15 13.37 -2.33 8.32
CA GLU A 15 12.54 -1.22 8.79
C GLU A 15 12.27 -0.18 7.69
N GLY A 16 13.26 0.09 6.83
CA GLY A 16 13.09 1.00 5.68
C GLY A 16 12.01 0.52 4.69
N LEU A 17 11.89 -0.79 4.45
CA LEU A 17 10.81 -1.32 3.61
C LEU A 17 9.46 -1.13 4.29
N LYS A 18 9.38 -1.44 5.59
CA LYS A 18 8.15 -1.26 6.36
C LYS A 18 7.69 0.20 6.28
N GLN A 19 8.59 1.14 6.56
CA GLN A 19 8.35 2.59 6.46
C GLN A 19 7.98 3.07 5.06
N ALA A 20 8.46 2.40 4.00
CA ALA A 20 8.10 2.77 2.63
C ALA A 20 6.62 2.47 2.35
N PHE A 21 6.12 1.33 2.82
CA PHE A 21 4.73 0.88 2.61
C PHE A 21 3.77 1.34 3.70
N THR A 22 4.27 1.82 4.84
CA THR A 22 3.45 2.29 5.94
C THR A 22 3.78 3.73 6.27
N LEU A 23 2.80 4.64 6.12
CA LEU A 23 2.96 6.01 6.59
C LEU A 23 3.00 6.10 8.13
N PHE A 24 2.56 5.04 8.83
CA PHE A 24 2.57 4.90 10.28
C PHE A 24 2.92 3.45 10.65
N PRO A 25 3.78 3.22 11.67
CA PRO A 25 4.28 1.88 11.97
C PRO A 25 3.19 0.91 12.47
N ASP A 26 3.35 -0.35 12.08
CA ASP A 26 2.69 -1.59 12.54
C ASP A 26 1.18 -1.80 12.27
N GLU A 27 0.32 -0.78 12.31
CA GLU A 27 -1.15 -1.01 12.20
C GLU A 27 -1.63 -1.35 10.78
N LEU A 28 -1.00 -0.79 9.75
CA LEU A 28 -1.45 -0.97 8.36
C LEU A 28 -1.25 -2.41 7.87
N TRP A 29 -0.16 -3.09 8.25
CA TRP A 29 0.06 -4.47 7.84
C TRP A 29 -0.98 -5.41 8.45
N GLU A 30 -1.27 -5.28 9.74
CA GLU A 30 -2.27 -6.12 10.42
C GLU A 30 -3.70 -5.85 9.94
N GLY A 31 -4.00 -4.62 9.52
CA GLY A 31 -5.29 -4.24 8.93
C GLY A 31 -5.45 -4.65 7.46
N ALA A 32 -4.35 -4.90 6.75
CA ALA A 32 -4.39 -5.21 5.32
C ALA A 32 -5.01 -6.59 5.09
N ASP A 33 -5.81 -6.72 4.04
CA ASP A 33 -6.35 -8.03 3.67
C ASP A 33 -5.27 -8.95 3.08
N LEU A 34 -5.62 -10.23 2.91
CA LEU A 34 -4.68 -11.22 2.37
C LEU A 34 -4.21 -10.86 0.95
N TYR A 35 -5.08 -10.24 0.15
CA TYR A 35 -4.78 -9.91 -1.23
C TYR A 35 -3.72 -8.82 -1.33
N LEU A 36 -3.89 -7.73 -0.59
CA LEU A 36 -2.94 -6.63 -0.50
C LEU A 36 -1.58 -7.11 0.04
N ARG A 37 -1.57 -7.94 1.09
CA ARG A 37 -0.33 -8.52 1.63
C ARG A 37 0.41 -9.37 0.60
N ILE A 38 -0.30 -10.18 -0.18
CA ILE A 38 0.28 -10.98 -1.28
C ILE A 38 0.85 -10.05 -2.36
N ASN A 39 0.12 -9.00 -2.74
CA ASN A 39 0.56 -8.06 -3.76
C ASN A 39 1.82 -7.31 -3.34
N ILE A 40 1.87 -6.79 -2.11
CA ILE A 40 3.07 -6.16 -1.53
C ILE A 40 4.25 -7.13 -1.61
N ARG A 41 4.10 -8.34 -1.08
CA ARG A 41 5.16 -9.35 -1.08
C ARG A 41 5.64 -9.68 -2.49
N ASN A 42 4.72 -9.88 -3.43
CA ASN A 42 5.07 -10.23 -4.81
C ASN A 42 5.76 -9.08 -5.52
N TYR A 43 5.27 -7.84 -5.36
CA TYR A 43 5.91 -6.66 -5.92
C TYR A 43 7.34 -6.52 -5.39
N CYS A 44 7.55 -6.59 -4.07
CA CYS A 44 8.87 -6.50 -3.47
C CYS A 44 9.83 -7.57 -3.98
N CYS A 45 9.42 -8.85 -3.97
CA CYS A 45 10.27 -9.96 -4.44
C CYS A 45 10.60 -9.82 -5.93
N LEU A 46 9.59 -9.59 -6.77
CA LEU A 46 9.79 -9.52 -8.23
C LEU A 46 10.64 -8.32 -8.63
N LYS A 47 10.45 -7.16 -7.99
CA LYS A 47 11.25 -5.96 -8.27
C LYS A 47 12.69 -6.17 -7.87
N LYS A 48 12.93 -6.67 -6.65
CA LYS A 48 14.28 -6.92 -6.12
C LYS A 48 15.05 -7.94 -6.95
N ASP A 49 14.39 -9.00 -7.41
CA ASP A 49 15.03 -10.05 -8.20
C ASP A 49 15.15 -9.69 -9.70
N GLY A 50 14.68 -8.51 -10.12
CA GLY A 50 14.65 -8.11 -11.53
C GLY A 50 13.71 -8.95 -12.40
N LEU A 51 12.71 -9.58 -11.79
CA LEU A 51 11.77 -10.52 -12.41
C LEU A 51 10.39 -9.92 -12.69
N LEU A 52 10.20 -8.61 -12.47
CA LEU A 52 8.96 -7.93 -12.84
C LEU A 52 8.76 -7.99 -14.36
N PRO A 53 7.62 -8.51 -14.85
CA PRO A 53 7.35 -8.49 -16.27
C PRO A 53 7.20 -7.06 -16.80
N GLU A 54 7.62 -6.85 -18.05
CA GLU A 54 7.49 -5.55 -18.71
C GLU A 54 6.02 -5.09 -18.71
N GLY A 55 5.80 -3.83 -18.31
CA GLY A 55 4.46 -3.24 -18.20
C GLY A 55 3.62 -3.69 -16.99
N LYS A 56 4.15 -4.55 -16.10
CA LYS A 56 3.43 -4.99 -14.88
C LYS A 56 3.77 -4.19 -13.62
N GLU A 57 4.91 -3.51 -13.59
CA GLU A 57 5.34 -2.71 -12.43
C GLU A 57 4.30 -1.66 -12.06
N ARG A 58 3.92 -0.81 -13.01
CA ARG A 58 3.01 0.32 -12.75
C ARG A 58 1.60 -0.13 -12.32
N PRO A 59 0.94 -1.10 -12.98
CA PRO A 59 -0.36 -1.60 -12.52
C PRO A 59 -0.31 -2.20 -11.10
N MET A 60 0.70 -3.00 -10.78
CA MET A 60 0.83 -3.59 -9.44
C MET A 60 1.04 -2.51 -8.37
N LEU A 61 1.86 -1.50 -8.67
CA LEU A 61 2.11 -0.40 -7.76
C LEU A 61 0.84 0.44 -7.53
N ILE A 62 0.08 0.75 -8.59
CA ILE A 62 -1.19 1.49 -8.48
C ILE A 62 -2.15 0.74 -7.56
N GLU A 63 -2.33 -0.57 -7.76
CA GLU A 63 -3.21 -1.39 -6.92
C GLU A 63 -2.77 -1.34 -5.45
N ILE A 64 -1.48 -1.53 -5.17
CA ILE A 64 -0.96 -1.51 -3.80
C ILE A 64 -1.13 -0.14 -3.14
N VAL A 65 -0.76 0.94 -3.84
CA VAL A 65 -0.79 2.28 -3.29
C VAL A 65 -2.23 2.75 -3.04
N SER A 66 -3.16 2.47 -3.96
CA SER A 66 -4.57 2.83 -3.78
C SER A 66 -5.16 2.18 -2.53
N GLU A 67 -4.98 0.87 -2.36
CA GLU A 67 -5.52 0.15 -1.20
C GLU A 67 -4.90 0.64 0.12
N LEU A 68 -3.58 0.88 0.14
CA LEU A 68 -2.93 1.47 1.30
C LEU A 68 -3.43 2.89 1.60
N ALA A 69 -3.71 3.68 0.56
CA ALA A 69 -4.23 5.03 0.71
C ALA A 69 -5.67 5.04 1.24
N ASP A 70 -6.53 4.12 0.80
CA ASP A 70 -7.89 3.94 1.31
C ASP A 70 -7.89 3.55 2.79
N MET A 71 -7.04 2.58 3.15
CA MET A 71 -6.90 2.15 4.55
C MET A 71 -6.44 3.29 5.45
N GLU A 72 -5.43 4.03 5.01
CA GLU A 72 -4.88 5.15 5.78
C GLU A 72 -5.87 6.32 5.87
N LEU A 73 -6.63 6.56 4.80
CA LEU A 73 -7.71 7.56 4.79
C LEU A 73 -8.81 7.19 5.80
N CYS A 74 -9.26 5.92 5.81
CA CYS A 74 -10.22 5.44 6.80
C CYS A 74 -9.69 5.61 8.23
N ARG A 75 -8.43 5.24 8.48
CA ARG A 75 -7.77 5.33 9.78
C ARG A 75 -7.70 6.77 10.29
N ILE A 76 -7.28 7.72 9.44
CA ILE A 76 -7.13 9.13 9.81
C ILE A 76 -8.47 9.78 10.16
N ASN A 77 -9.54 9.42 9.44
CA ASN A 77 -10.84 10.06 9.60
C ASN A 77 -11.77 9.33 10.58
N GLY A 78 -11.48 8.05 10.89
CA GLY A 78 -12.35 7.22 11.74
C GLY A 78 -13.70 6.91 11.09
N MET A 79 -13.75 6.90 9.76
CA MET A 79 -14.95 6.70 8.94
C MET A 79 -14.68 5.63 7.89
N THR A 80 -15.74 5.04 7.34
CA THR A 80 -15.64 4.15 6.18
C THR A 80 -15.52 4.93 4.88
N LEU A 81 -15.09 4.28 3.79
CA LEU A 81 -15.07 4.90 2.46
C LEU A 81 -16.47 5.37 2.04
N ASP A 82 -17.51 4.59 2.33
CA ASP A 82 -18.90 4.93 2.00
C ASP A 82 -19.35 6.26 2.64
N GLU A 83 -18.88 6.55 3.86
CA GLU A 83 -19.18 7.82 4.55
C GLU A 83 -18.43 9.01 3.94
N MET A 84 -17.33 8.75 3.23
CA MET A 84 -16.52 9.76 2.54
C MET A 84 -16.93 9.97 1.09
N CYS A 85 -17.87 9.18 0.59
CA CYS A 85 -18.36 9.26 -0.78
C CYS A 85 -19.73 9.92 -0.87
N ASP A 86 -20.02 10.49 -2.03
CA ASP A 86 -21.36 10.93 -2.40
C ASP A 86 -22.26 9.75 -2.82
N ALA A 87 -23.49 10.07 -3.24
CA ALA A 87 -24.46 9.06 -3.67
C ALA A 87 -24.05 8.29 -4.93
N ASP A 88 -23.10 8.81 -5.71
CA ASP A 88 -22.56 8.18 -6.92
C ASP A 88 -21.30 7.36 -6.62
N GLY A 89 -20.86 7.32 -5.35
CA GLY A 89 -19.67 6.60 -4.91
C GLY A 89 -18.37 7.35 -5.16
N ALA A 90 -18.41 8.64 -5.52
CA ALA A 90 -17.22 9.47 -5.67
C ALA A 90 -16.85 10.12 -4.33
N PHE A 91 -15.55 10.21 -4.02
CA PHE A 91 -15.12 10.89 -2.81
C PHE A 91 -15.57 12.36 -2.81
N LEU A 92 -16.04 12.83 -1.63
CA LEU A 92 -16.22 14.25 -1.41
C LEU A 92 -14.86 14.96 -1.53
N GLU A 93 -14.87 16.21 -1.99
CA GLU A 93 -13.67 16.97 -2.37
C GLU A 93 -12.57 16.95 -1.28
N GLU A 94 -12.96 17.10 -0.01
CA GLU A 94 -12.01 17.08 1.11
C GLU A 94 -11.30 15.72 1.29
N TYR A 95 -11.98 14.61 1.00
CA TYR A 95 -11.43 13.26 1.13
C TYR A 95 -10.65 12.88 -0.12
N GLN A 96 -11.08 13.32 -1.30
CA GLN A 96 -10.30 13.15 -2.53
C GLN A 96 -8.94 13.84 -2.44
N GLU A 97 -8.88 15.09 -1.93
CA GLU A 97 -7.59 15.77 -1.73
C GLU A 97 -6.70 15.05 -0.72
N ARG A 98 -7.27 14.52 0.37
CA ARG A 98 -6.52 13.76 1.37
C ARG A 98 -6.00 12.46 0.79
N PHE A 99 -6.85 11.72 0.07
CA PHE A 99 -6.47 10.50 -0.64
C PHE A 99 -5.29 10.75 -1.57
N ASN A 100 -5.38 11.77 -2.44
CA ASN A 100 -4.31 12.09 -3.41
C ASN A 100 -2.97 12.36 -2.70
N ARG A 101 -2.99 13.10 -1.58
CA ARG A 101 -1.76 13.39 -0.80
C ARG A 101 -1.16 12.13 -0.17
N ILE A 102 -2.01 11.22 0.32
CA ILE A 102 -1.59 9.94 0.90
C ILE A 102 -1.00 9.06 -0.21
N TYR A 103 -1.72 8.94 -1.33
CA TYR A 103 -1.31 8.19 -2.51
C TYR A 103 0.07 8.66 -3.01
N ASP A 104 0.23 9.95 -3.28
CA ASP A 104 1.49 10.51 -3.81
C ASP A 104 2.68 10.24 -2.87
N LYS A 105 2.45 10.32 -1.56
CA LYS A 105 3.48 10.08 -0.56
C LYS A 105 3.87 8.61 -0.49
N LEU A 106 2.90 7.70 -0.51
CA LEU A 106 3.12 6.25 -0.54
C LEU A 106 3.83 5.82 -1.82
N GLU A 107 3.32 6.25 -2.98
CA GLU A 107 3.91 5.93 -4.28
C GLU A 107 5.39 6.34 -4.33
N ARG A 108 5.67 7.58 -3.92
CA ARG A 108 7.03 8.09 -3.86
C ARG A 108 7.92 7.29 -2.91
N ASN A 109 7.48 7.06 -1.67
CA ASN A 109 8.27 6.34 -0.68
C ASN A 109 8.61 4.91 -1.14
N ILE A 110 7.63 4.20 -1.71
CA ILE A 110 7.82 2.85 -2.23
C ILE A 110 8.81 2.87 -3.40
N LEU A 111 8.64 3.78 -4.36
CA LEU A 111 9.53 3.89 -5.52
C LEU A 111 10.96 4.26 -5.11
N ASP A 112 11.12 5.27 -4.26
CA ASP A 112 12.43 5.72 -3.76
C ASP A 112 13.15 4.55 -3.09
N TYR A 113 12.49 3.84 -2.17
CA TYR A 113 13.08 2.68 -1.51
C TYR A 113 13.41 1.54 -2.49
N MET A 114 12.47 1.14 -3.34
CA MET A 114 12.65 -0.03 -4.21
C MET A 114 13.68 0.20 -5.31
N ASN A 115 13.86 1.44 -5.76
CA ASN A 115 14.90 1.79 -6.74
C ASN A 115 16.30 1.85 -6.11
N GLU A 116 16.42 2.15 -4.81
CA GLU A 116 17.69 2.06 -4.08
C GLU A 116 18.14 0.60 -3.84
N GLN A 117 17.22 -0.36 -3.88
CA GLN A 117 17.49 -1.78 -3.67
C GLN A 117 17.79 -2.56 -4.97
N SER A 118 17.64 -1.93 -6.14
CA SER A 118 17.83 -2.55 -7.47
C SER A 118 19.21 -2.29 -8.06
#